data_AF-E4YQ18-F1
#
_entry.id   AF-E4YQ18-F1
#
_cell.length_a   1.000
_cell.length_b   1.000
_cell.length_c   1.000
_cell.angle_alpha   90.00
_cell.angle_beta   90.00
_cell.angle_gamma   90.00
#
_symmetry.space_group_name_H-M   'P 1'
#
loop_
_entity.id
_entity.type
_entity.pdbx_description
1 polymer ?
#
loop_
_entity_poly.entity_id
_entity_poly.type
_entity_poly.pdbx_seq_one_letter_code
_entity_poly.pdbx_strand_id
1 'polypeptide(L)'
;MYQPPPTTRSTTTRKPTTTRTTTTIKPSPLNHFASKNPKTYKNPFERSVEMSDFCTTNFPTGNVEQKRLCQEILANIPDRIIHLEGQLRSTIDMVNRVKTEQDETSFEIINELGAVDMDSKRLEEKTEEQEKKLNRVTRTLENLKPRIGEIDNMYEKYAYMVDVMEKKKQVLEEMMDGVNTIHSTMKAMIVNEMAGSKKQAQPSSYRWNYQPVPMSSSSDNAMPKQYERELYEIAKAKPATIGKKTDAKDCSEFDGPNSLDGKYEMNGIRDVRGKSLTVRCEFTKGKGWIIIQRRVDGKTNFTRGWNDYKSGFGTLSGGELWLGLEAIYRLTMKTPMLLEIIMQDTDGRTYTALYKK
;
A
#
# COMPACT_ATOMS: atom_id res chain seq x y z
N MET A 1 23.77 -33.83 0.52
CA MET A 1 22.95 -34.01 1.73
C MET A 1 22.44 -32.65 2.15
N TYR A 2 21.20 -32.33 1.81
CA TYR A 2 20.51 -31.12 2.28
C TYR A 2 19.13 -31.59 2.74
N GLN A 3 18.86 -31.50 4.04
CA GLN A 3 17.54 -31.82 4.60
C GLN A 3 16.62 -30.59 4.46
N PRO A 4 15.36 -30.76 4.04
CA PRO A 4 14.36 -29.70 4.13
C PRO A 4 13.80 -29.60 5.56
N PRO A 5 13.33 -28.42 6.00
CA PRO A 5 12.67 -28.28 7.30
C PRO A 5 11.25 -28.87 7.26
N PRO A 6 10.71 -29.30 8.42
CA PRO A 6 9.46 -30.05 8.46
C PRO A 6 8.24 -29.14 8.27
N THR A 7 7.33 -29.61 7.44
CA THR A 7 5.98 -29.08 7.27
C THR A 7 5.06 -29.52 8.40
N THR A 8 4.09 -28.64 8.69
CA THR A 8 2.85 -28.81 9.46
C THR A 8 2.92 -28.72 10.99
N ARG A 9 2.38 -27.62 11.51
CA ARG A 9 1.55 -27.64 12.72
C ARG A 9 0.24 -26.95 12.39
N SER A 10 -0.83 -27.73 12.44
CA SER A 10 -2.21 -27.29 12.31
C SER A 10 -2.53 -26.24 13.39
N THR A 11 -2.67 -24.98 13.01
CA THR A 11 -3.33 -23.99 13.86
C THR A 11 -4.82 -24.10 13.63
N THR A 12 -5.47 -24.84 14.52
CA THR A 12 -6.91 -24.81 14.74
C THR A 12 -7.36 -23.36 14.87
N THR A 13 -8.15 -22.88 13.92
CA THR A 13 -8.85 -21.60 14.00
C THR A 13 -9.86 -21.67 15.15
N ARG A 14 -9.42 -21.32 16.35
CA ARG A 14 -10.34 -21.01 17.45
C ARG A 14 -10.96 -19.65 17.13
N LYS A 15 -12.18 -19.66 16.57
CA LYS A 15 -13.06 -18.49 16.60
C LYS A 15 -13.06 -17.96 18.03
N PRO A 16 -12.79 -16.67 18.28
CA PRO A 16 -13.17 -16.08 19.54
C PRO A 16 -14.70 -16.05 19.54
N THR A 17 -15.30 -16.97 20.30
CA THR A 17 -16.68 -16.83 20.73
C THR A 17 -16.69 -15.66 21.69
N THR A 18 -16.86 -14.44 21.16
CA THR A 18 -17.14 -13.27 21.98
C THR A 18 -18.57 -13.42 22.46
N THR A 19 -18.77 -14.16 23.56
CA THR A 19 -19.97 -14.06 24.37
C THR A 19 -20.07 -12.59 24.76
N ARG A 20 -20.96 -11.87 24.09
CA ARG A 20 -21.33 -10.50 24.39
C ARG A 20 -22.06 -10.52 25.73
N THR A 21 -21.31 -10.52 26.81
CA THR A 21 -21.83 -10.14 28.12
C THR A 21 -21.91 -8.63 28.09
N THR A 22 -23.02 -8.10 27.56
CA THR A 22 -23.46 -6.74 27.88
C THR A 22 -23.74 -6.72 29.37
N THR A 23 -22.70 -6.50 30.17
CA THR A 23 -22.86 -6.07 31.55
C THR A 23 -23.31 -4.62 31.46
N THR A 24 -24.61 -4.43 31.28
CA THR A 24 -25.26 -3.16 31.53
C THR A 24 -25.03 -2.85 33.00
N ILE A 25 -23.97 -2.10 33.30
CA ILE A 25 -23.83 -1.47 34.62
C ILE A 25 -24.97 -0.46 34.68
N LYS A 26 -26.11 -0.90 35.23
CA LYS A 26 -27.16 0.01 35.68
C LYS A 26 -26.46 0.98 36.63
N PRO A 27 -26.57 2.30 36.43
CA PRO A 27 -26.25 3.22 37.50
C PRO A 27 -27.13 2.80 38.67
N SER A 28 -26.51 2.31 39.75
CA SER A 28 -27.23 2.10 40.99
C SER A 28 -27.92 3.41 41.33
N PRO A 29 -29.20 3.41 41.72
CA PRO A 29 -29.88 4.65 42.04
C PRO A 29 -29.16 5.30 43.22
N LEU A 30 -28.35 6.31 42.91
CA LEU A 30 -27.95 7.41 43.79
C LEU A 30 -29.23 8.16 44.16
N ASN A 31 -30.05 7.53 45.01
CA ASN A 31 -31.19 8.10 45.69
C ASN A 31 -31.84 7.00 46.52
N HIS A 32 -31.24 6.61 47.65
CA HIS A 32 -31.99 6.05 48.77
C HIS A 32 -31.27 6.17 50.12
N PHE A 33 -30.59 7.29 50.35
CA PHE A 33 -30.47 7.86 51.70
C PHE A 33 -30.58 9.39 51.58
N ALA A 34 -31.73 9.83 51.07
CA ALA A 34 -32.26 11.10 51.53
C ALA A 34 -32.23 11.05 53.06
N SER A 35 -31.55 12.03 53.65
CA SER A 35 -31.51 12.34 55.08
C SER A 35 -32.83 11.97 55.76
N LYS A 36 -32.93 10.72 56.25
CA LYS A 36 -34.08 10.26 57.01
C LYS A 36 -33.76 10.57 58.46
N ASN A 37 -34.05 11.82 58.78
CA ASN A 37 -33.97 12.45 60.09
C ASN A 37 -32.56 12.42 60.70
N PRO A 38 -32.00 13.57 61.11
CA PRO A 38 -31.20 13.53 62.32
C PRO A 38 -32.21 13.09 63.39
N LYS A 39 -32.28 11.78 63.69
CA LYS A 39 -32.79 11.37 65.00
C LYS A 39 -31.93 12.18 65.94
N THR A 40 -32.56 13.18 66.56
CA THR A 40 -32.01 13.92 67.67
C THR A 40 -31.36 12.87 68.54
N TYR A 41 -30.03 12.87 68.56
CA TYR A 41 -29.30 12.05 69.50
C TYR A 41 -29.66 12.67 70.84
N LYS A 42 -30.73 12.17 71.45
CA LYS A 42 -31.13 12.59 72.78
C LYS A 42 -29.90 12.31 73.63
N ASN A 43 -29.36 13.38 74.18
CA ASN A 43 -28.25 13.32 75.10
C ASN A 43 -28.54 12.20 76.12
N PRO A 44 -27.70 11.16 76.23
CA PRO A 44 -27.94 10.07 77.19
C PRO A 44 -27.95 10.58 78.65
N PHE A 45 -27.55 11.83 78.88
CA PHE A 45 -27.71 12.54 80.15
C PHE A 45 -29.12 13.06 80.48
N GLU A 46 -30.16 12.82 79.65
CA GLU A 46 -31.56 12.93 80.16
C GLU A 46 -31.87 11.90 81.28
N ARG A 47 -30.92 11.01 81.61
CA ARG A 47 -30.93 10.08 82.76
C ARG A 47 -29.87 10.37 83.83
N SER A 48 -29.32 11.59 83.90
CA SER A 48 -28.40 11.96 84.99
C SER A 48 -29.06 12.05 86.37
N VAL A 49 -30.39 11.96 86.43
CA VAL A 49 -31.19 12.23 87.63
C VAL A 49 -31.42 11.00 88.53
N GLU A 50 -30.92 9.80 88.21
CA GLU A 50 -31.11 8.60 89.08
C GLU A 50 -29.81 7.95 89.60
N MET A 51 -28.65 8.59 89.44
CA MET A 51 -27.38 7.97 89.90
C MET A 51 -27.07 8.27 91.38
N SER A 52 -27.64 9.32 91.98
CA SER A 52 -27.33 9.75 93.35
C SER A 52 -27.77 8.76 94.42
N ASP A 53 -28.84 8.00 94.15
CA ASP A 53 -29.50 7.14 95.15
C ASP A 53 -29.19 5.66 94.97
N PHE A 54 -28.45 5.29 93.89
CA PHE A 54 -28.16 3.89 93.55
C PHE A 54 -27.36 3.16 94.64
N CYS A 55 -26.32 3.79 95.19
CA CYS A 55 -25.49 3.18 96.22
C CYS A 55 -26.23 3.05 97.57
N THR A 56 -27.05 4.04 97.91
CA THR A 56 -27.84 4.04 99.15
C THR A 56 -28.95 2.99 99.10
N THR A 57 -29.57 2.81 97.93
CA THR A 57 -30.69 1.88 97.71
C THR A 57 -30.24 0.42 97.61
N ASN A 58 -29.12 0.14 96.93
CA ASN A 58 -28.66 -1.23 96.68
C ASN A 58 -27.70 -1.78 97.75
N PHE A 59 -27.09 -0.91 98.57
CA PHE A 59 -26.26 -1.32 99.71
C PHE A 59 -26.75 -0.73 101.04
N PRO A 60 -28.04 -0.89 101.43
CA PRO A 60 -28.60 -0.20 102.59
C PRO A 60 -27.90 -0.58 103.90
N THR A 61 -27.47 -1.84 104.03
CA THR A 61 -26.77 -2.43 105.19
C THR A 61 -25.24 -2.56 104.99
N GLY A 62 -24.70 -2.09 103.86
CA GLY A 62 -23.28 -2.19 103.56
C GLY A 62 -22.41 -1.37 104.54
N ASN A 63 -21.22 -1.89 104.84
CA ASN A 63 -20.17 -1.18 105.58
C ASN A 63 -19.90 0.19 104.90
N VAL A 64 -19.59 1.23 105.69
CA VAL A 64 -19.25 2.59 105.23
C VAL A 64 -18.30 2.58 104.02
N GLU A 65 -17.31 1.70 104.00
CA GLU A 65 -16.38 1.54 102.88
C GLU A 65 -17.02 1.00 101.60
N GLN A 66 -18.02 0.11 101.69
CA GLN A 66 -18.74 -0.38 100.50
C GLN A 66 -19.57 0.74 99.86
N LYS A 67 -20.21 1.59 100.68
CA LYS A 67 -20.94 2.76 100.19
C LYS A 67 -19.98 3.81 99.60
N ARG A 68 -18.84 4.06 100.26
CA ARG A 68 -17.80 4.97 99.78
C ARG A 68 -17.24 4.52 98.43
N LEU A 69 -16.88 3.24 98.30
CA LEU A 69 -16.37 2.68 97.06
C LEU A 69 -17.40 2.73 95.92
N CYS A 70 -18.67 2.45 96.22
CA CYS A 70 -19.75 2.56 95.24
C CYS A 70 -19.92 4.01 94.73
N GLN A 71 -19.92 5.00 95.63
CA GLN A 71 -20.02 6.42 95.27
C GLN A 71 -18.81 6.90 94.47
N GLU A 72 -17.61 6.48 94.85
CA GLU A 72 -16.36 6.79 94.14
C GLU A 72 -16.38 6.20 92.71
N ILE A 73 -16.92 4.99 92.54
CA ILE A 73 -17.10 4.39 91.21
C ILE A 73 -18.14 5.18 90.39
N LEU A 74 -19.33 5.46 90.95
CA LEU A 74 -20.40 6.15 90.22
C LEU A 74 -20.02 7.59 89.84
N ALA A 75 -19.28 8.30 90.68
CA ALA A 75 -18.81 9.65 90.39
C ALA A 75 -17.90 9.71 89.14
N ASN A 76 -17.16 8.64 88.86
CA ASN A 76 -16.23 8.56 87.73
C ASN A 76 -16.87 8.03 86.43
N ILE A 77 -18.09 7.48 86.47
CA ILE A 77 -18.76 6.90 85.30
C ILE A 77 -19.17 7.97 84.25
N PRO A 78 -19.81 9.10 84.63
CA PRO A 78 -20.19 10.15 83.69
C PRO A 78 -19.02 10.68 82.83
N ASP A 79 -17.89 10.98 83.47
CA ASP A 79 -16.72 11.51 82.77
C ASP A 79 -16.12 10.47 81.82
N ARG A 80 -16.13 9.19 82.20
CA ARG A 80 -15.72 8.09 81.31
C ARG A 80 -16.67 7.92 80.12
N ILE A 81 -17.97 8.10 80.31
CA ILE A 81 -18.96 8.07 79.22
C ILE A 81 -18.73 9.22 78.24
N ILE A 82 -18.59 10.46 78.75
CA ILE A 82 -18.31 11.64 77.92
C ILE A 82 -16.99 11.46 77.15
N HIS A 83 -15.96 10.91 77.81
CA HIS A 83 -14.69 10.61 77.16
C HIS A 83 -14.84 9.59 76.01
N LEU A 84 -15.54 8.48 76.26
CA LEU A 84 -15.81 7.44 75.25
C LEU A 84 -16.67 7.97 74.09
N GLU A 85 -17.67 8.81 74.37
CA GLU A 85 -18.47 9.49 73.35
C GLU A 85 -17.64 10.44 72.48
N GLY A 86 -16.73 11.18 73.10
CA GLY A 86 -15.76 12.03 72.41
C GLY A 86 -14.85 11.22 71.49
N GLN A 87 -14.34 10.08 71.97
CA GLN A 87 -13.55 9.15 71.17
C GLN A 87 -14.37 8.59 69.99
N LEU A 88 -15.59 8.12 70.25
CA LEU A 88 -16.48 7.59 69.22
C LEU A 88 -16.79 8.63 68.14
N ARG A 89 -17.08 9.87 68.54
CA ARG A 89 -17.34 10.97 67.61
C ARG A 89 -16.12 11.29 66.76
N SER A 90 -14.93 11.33 67.37
CA SER A 90 -13.67 11.51 66.66
C SER A 90 -13.40 10.39 65.64
N THR A 91 -13.67 9.13 66.01
CA THR A 91 -13.57 7.99 65.10
C THR A 91 -14.57 8.08 63.95
N ILE A 92 -15.83 8.45 64.22
CA ILE A 92 -16.84 8.64 63.18
C ILE A 92 -16.40 9.73 62.19
N ASP A 93 -15.90 10.85 62.69
CA ASP A 93 -15.40 11.94 61.83
C ASP A 93 -14.21 11.48 60.97
N MET A 94 -13.32 10.66 61.52
CA MET A 94 -12.21 10.06 60.77
C MET A 94 -12.71 9.11 59.67
N VAL A 95 -13.67 8.23 59.99
CA VAL A 95 -14.27 7.31 59.01
C VAL A 95 -14.98 8.06 57.88
N ASN A 96 -15.70 9.14 58.20
CA ASN A 96 -16.37 9.95 57.19
C ASN A 96 -15.37 10.64 56.26
N ARG A 97 -14.25 11.16 56.79
CA ARG A 97 -13.18 11.74 55.96
C ARG A 97 -12.59 10.69 55.00
N VAL A 98 -12.21 9.53 55.52
CA VAL A 98 -11.68 8.42 54.70
C VAL A 98 -12.67 8.01 53.61
N LYS A 99 -13.98 7.98 53.94
CA LYS A 99 -15.02 7.67 52.96
C LYS A 99 -15.09 8.71 51.84
N THR A 100 -15.04 10.01 52.17
CA THR A 100 -15.05 11.07 51.16
C THR A 100 -13.82 10.98 50.26
N GLU A 101 -12.62 10.77 50.83
CA GLU A 101 -11.39 10.55 50.07
C GLU A 101 -11.50 9.30 49.17
N GLN A 102 -12.11 8.22 49.66
CA GLN A 102 -12.36 7.00 48.89
C GLN A 102 -13.34 7.25 47.73
N ASP A 103 -14.40 8.03 47.95
CA ASP A 103 -15.38 8.35 46.92
C ASP A 103 -14.77 9.25 45.82
N GLU A 104 -13.94 10.22 46.20
CA GLU A 104 -13.20 11.09 45.27
C GLU A 104 -12.21 10.29 44.41
N THR A 105 -11.37 9.46 45.05
CA THR A 105 -10.42 8.59 44.34
C THR A 105 -11.12 7.57 43.44
N SER A 106 -12.27 7.03 43.86
CA SER A 106 -13.07 6.12 43.03
C SER A 106 -13.59 6.81 41.78
N PHE A 107 -13.99 8.08 41.88
CA PHE A 107 -14.45 8.86 40.73
C PHE A 107 -13.32 9.14 39.73
N GLU A 108 -12.13 9.50 40.22
CA GLU A 108 -10.95 9.70 39.37
C GLU A 108 -10.58 8.43 38.61
N ILE A 109 -10.52 7.28 39.30
CA ILE A 109 -10.22 5.98 38.68
C ILE A 109 -11.24 5.64 37.58
N ILE A 110 -12.54 5.89 37.81
CA ILE A 110 -13.58 5.62 36.80
C ILE A 110 -13.36 6.46 35.54
N ASN A 111 -12.99 7.73 35.69
CA ASN A 111 -12.72 8.61 34.54
C ASN A 111 -11.47 8.16 33.77
N GLU A 112 -10.39 7.81 34.47
CA GLU A 112 -9.17 7.30 33.84
C GLU A 112 -9.43 5.98 33.10
N LEU A 113 -10.17 5.05 33.71
CA LEU A 113 -10.57 3.80 33.06
C LEU A 113 -11.42 4.05 31.80
N GLY A 114 -12.30 5.05 31.84
CA GLY A 114 -13.08 5.46 30.68
C GLY A 114 -12.19 5.98 29.53
N ALA A 115 -11.18 6.79 29.84
CA ALA A 115 -10.22 7.28 28.86
C ALA A 115 -9.41 6.11 28.24
N VAL A 116 -8.93 5.18 29.07
CA VAL A 116 -8.19 4.00 28.62
C VAL A 116 -9.05 3.09 27.73
N ASP A 117 -10.33 2.87 28.06
CA ASP A 117 -11.25 2.08 27.21
C ASP A 117 -11.45 2.72 25.82
N MET A 118 -11.57 4.05 25.78
CA MET A 118 -11.68 4.80 24.52
C MET A 118 -10.41 4.69 23.69
N ASP A 119 -9.24 4.81 24.31
CA ASP A 119 -7.96 4.64 23.63
C ASP A 119 -7.75 3.20 23.14
N SER A 120 -8.18 2.19 23.91
CA SER A 120 -8.14 0.78 23.51
C SER A 120 -8.97 0.55 22.24
N LYS A 121 -10.22 1.05 22.20
CA LYS A 121 -11.08 0.95 21.00
C LYS A 121 -10.44 1.62 19.79
N ARG A 122 -9.85 2.80 19.98
CA ARG A 122 -9.16 3.52 18.89
C ARG A 122 -7.93 2.76 18.38
N LEU A 123 -7.21 2.08 19.26
CA LEU A 123 -6.08 1.22 18.89
C LEU A 123 -6.53 -0.02 18.12
N GLU A 124 -7.64 -0.64 18.51
CA GLU A 124 -8.24 -1.76 17.77
C GLU A 124 -8.63 -1.35 16.34
N GLU A 125 -9.29 -0.20 16.16
CA GLU A 125 -9.65 0.34 14.84
C GLU A 125 -8.40 0.59 13.96
N LYS A 126 -7.34 1.18 14.54
CA LYS A 126 -6.07 1.39 13.84
C LYS A 126 -5.40 0.07 13.45
N THR A 127 -5.49 -0.94 14.30
CA THR A 127 -4.90 -2.26 14.05
C THR A 127 -5.63 -2.95 12.90
N GLU A 128 -6.97 -2.89 12.87
CA GLU A 128 -7.78 -3.43 11.77
C GLU A 128 -7.49 -2.69 10.45
N GLU A 129 -7.31 -1.36 10.50
CA GLU A 129 -6.90 -0.57 9.34
C GLU A 129 -5.52 -1.00 8.82
N GLN A 130 -4.55 -1.21 9.70
CA GLN A 130 -3.22 -1.69 9.34
C GLN A 130 -3.27 -3.10 8.75
N GLU A 131 -4.07 -4.00 9.30
CA GLU A 131 -4.25 -5.35 8.76
C GLU A 131 -4.85 -5.31 7.34
N LYS A 132 -5.83 -4.43 7.10
CA LYS A 132 -6.36 -4.18 5.75
C LYS A 132 -5.28 -3.66 4.80
N LYS A 133 -4.40 -2.76 5.25
CA LYS A 133 -3.26 -2.26 4.45
C LYS A 133 -2.29 -3.39 4.12
N LEU A 134 -1.93 -4.20 5.10
CA LEU A 134 -1.02 -5.34 4.93
C LEU A 134 -1.59 -6.33 3.91
N ASN A 135 -2.87 -6.68 4.02
CA ASN A 135 -3.53 -7.61 3.11
C ASN A 135 -3.56 -7.08 1.65
N ARG A 136 -3.66 -5.77 1.44
CA ARG A 136 -3.55 -5.17 0.09
C ARG A 136 -2.14 -5.35 -0.47
N VAL A 137 -1.12 -5.03 0.32
CA VAL A 137 0.28 -5.20 -0.08
C VAL A 137 0.57 -6.66 -0.44
N THR A 138 0.10 -7.61 0.38
CA THR A 138 0.26 -9.04 0.12
C THR A 138 -0.37 -9.45 -1.22
N ARG A 139 -1.59 -9.00 -1.53
CA ARG A 139 -2.23 -9.29 -2.83
C ARG A 139 -1.49 -8.67 -4.00
N THR A 140 -1.00 -7.44 -3.86
CA THR A 140 -0.16 -6.80 -4.90
C THR A 140 1.09 -7.63 -5.16
N LEU A 141 1.73 -8.12 -4.09
CA LEU A 141 2.92 -8.96 -4.19
C LEU A 141 2.61 -10.28 -4.92
N GLU A 142 1.50 -10.93 -4.57
CA GLU A 142 1.03 -12.16 -5.23
C GLU A 142 0.76 -11.94 -6.73
N ASN A 143 0.14 -10.81 -7.09
CA ASN A 143 -0.13 -10.46 -8.48
C ASN A 143 1.13 -10.09 -9.28
N LEU A 144 2.19 -9.61 -8.62
CA LEU A 144 3.46 -9.31 -9.27
C LEU A 144 4.32 -10.55 -9.51
N LYS A 145 4.18 -11.58 -8.68
CA LYS A 145 4.93 -12.84 -8.80
C LYS A 145 4.89 -13.49 -10.19
N PRO A 146 3.74 -13.65 -10.87
CA PRO A 146 3.72 -14.21 -12.23
C PRO A 146 4.38 -13.30 -13.27
N ARG A 147 4.30 -11.97 -13.11
CA ARG A 147 4.91 -11.01 -14.06
C ARG A 147 6.43 -11.05 -14.00
N ILE A 148 7.01 -11.30 -12.83
CA ILE A 148 8.45 -11.57 -12.69
C ILE A 148 8.82 -12.83 -13.48
N GLY A 149 8.01 -13.89 -13.40
CA GLY A 149 8.23 -15.11 -14.18
C GLY A 149 8.15 -14.90 -15.70
N GLU A 150 7.27 -14.01 -16.18
CA GLU A 150 7.23 -13.62 -17.60
C GLU A 150 8.52 -12.91 -18.03
N ILE A 151 9.06 -12.05 -17.17
CA ILE A 151 10.33 -11.35 -17.41
C ILE A 151 11.50 -12.37 -17.43
N ASP A 152 11.53 -13.32 -16.51
CA ASP A 152 12.54 -14.38 -16.50
C ASP A 152 12.48 -15.22 -17.80
N ASN A 153 11.28 -15.60 -18.26
CA ASN A 153 11.10 -16.30 -19.54
C ASN A 153 11.61 -15.47 -20.73
N MET A 154 11.37 -14.16 -20.69
CA MET A 154 11.83 -13.24 -21.71
C MET A 154 13.37 -13.14 -21.72
N TYR A 155 14.02 -13.09 -20.55
CA TYR A 155 15.48 -13.11 -20.45
C TYR A 155 16.09 -14.39 -21.03
N GLU A 156 15.49 -15.56 -20.80
CA GLU A 156 15.95 -16.82 -21.40
C GLU A 156 15.87 -16.78 -22.94
N LYS A 157 14.80 -16.22 -23.50
CA LYS A 157 14.67 -16.03 -24.97
C LYS A 157 15.73 -15.09 -25.52
N TYR A 158 16.01 -14.00 -24.81
CA TYR A 158 17.07 -13.07 -25.23
C TYR A 158 18.45 -13.71 -25.14
N ALA A 159 18.74 -14.48 -24.09
CA ALA A 159 20.00 -15.21 -23.95
C ALA A 159 20.24 -16.16 -25.13
N TYR A 160 19.21 -16.92 -25.53
CA TYR A 160 19.27 -17.78 -26.71
C TYR A 160 19.54 -16.99 -28.00
N MET A 161 18.84 -15.87 -28.21
CA MET A 161 19.02 -15.04 -29.40
C MET A 161 20.43 -14.45 -29.48
N VAL A 162 21.00 -14.03 -28.34
CA VAL A 162 22.37 -13.55 -28.26
C VAL A 162 23.36 -14.65 -28.66
N ASP A 163 23.19 -15.89 -28.19
CA ASP A 163 24.03 -17.03 -28.60
C ASP A 163 23.96 -17.29 -30.11
N VAL A 164 22.77 -17.25 -30.71
CA VAL A 164 22.59 -17.38 -32.16
C VAL A 164 23.28 -16.26 -32.93
N MET A 165 23.15 -15.02 -32.44
CA MET A 165 23.78 -13.86 -33.07
C MET A 165 25.30 -13.91 -32.98
N GLU A 166 25.86 -14.39 -31.88
CA GLU A 166 27.31 -14.54 -31.72
C GLU A 166 27.86 -15.61 -32.67
N LYS A 167 27.15 -16.73 -32.82
CA LYS A 167 27.50 -17.76 -33.81
C LYS A 167 27.46 -17.23 -35.25
N LYS A 168 26.44 -16.44 -35.60
CA LYS A 168 26.35 -15.82 -36.93
C LYS A 168 27.47 -14.80 -37.16
N LYS A 169 27.82 -14.04 -36.14
CA LYS A 169 28.94 -13.08 -36.20
C LYS A 169 30.26 -13.81 -36.47
N GLN A 170 30.51 -14.93 -35.80
CA GLN A 170 31.71 -15.74 -36.02
C GLN A 170 31.85 -16.21 -37.48
N VAL A 171 30.76 -16.72 -38.08
CA VAL A 171 30.75 -17.11 -39.51
C VAL A 171 31.04 -15.91 -40.43
N LEU A 172 30.51 -14.73 -40.09
CA LEU A 172 30.74 -13.52 -40.88
C LEU A 172 32.20 -13.05 -40.79
N GLU A 173 32.81 -13.14 -39.60
CA GLU A 173 34.22 -12.84 -39.38
C GLU A 173 35.12 -13.78 -40.20
N GLU A 174 34.83 -15.09 -40.21
CA GLU A 174 35.54 -16.07 -41.03
C GLU A 174 35.43 -15.77 -42.53
N MET A 175 34.25 -15.36 -43.01
CA MET A 175 34.07 -14.93 -44.40
C MET A 175 34.90 -13.68 -44.73
N MET A 176 34.94 -12.70 -43.83
CA MET A 176 35.74 -11.48 -44.00
C MET A 176 37.23 -11.80 -44.10
N ASP A 177 37.74 -12.73 -43.28
CA ASP A 177 39.14 -13.19 -43.36
C ASP A 177 39.44 -13.91 -44.68
N GLY A 178 38.50 -14.72 -45.18
CA GLY A 178 38.59 -15.33 -46.50
C GLY A 178 38.69 -14.31 -47.62
N VAL A 179 37.84 -13.27 -47.60
CA VAL A 179 37.88 -12.17 -48.58
C VAL A 179 39.19 -11.40 -48.50
N ASN A 180 39.67 -11.09 -47.29
CA ASN A 180 40.95 -10.41 -47.10
C ASN A 180 42.12 -11.24 -47.65
N THR A 181 42.08 -12.55 -47.46
CA THR A 181 43.07 -13.48 -48.00
C THR A 181 43.07 -13.46 -49.53
N ILE A 182 41.90 -13.58 -50.16
CA ILE A 182 41.75 -13.49 -51.62
C ILE A 182 42.26 -12.13 -52.14
N HIS A 183 41.90 -11.03 -51.47
CA HIS A 183 42.37 -9.71 -51.84
C HIS A 183 43.90 -9.62 -51.81
N SER A 184 44.52 -10.15 -50.74
CA SER A 184 45.98 -10.15 -50.59
C SER A 184 46.70 -10.99 -51.65
N THR A 185 46.18 -12.18 -51.98
CA THR A 185 46.76 -13.06 -53.00
C THR A 185 46.60 -12.46 -54.39
N MET A 186 45.44 -11.88 -54.70
CA MET A 186 45.20 -11.18 -55.97
C MET A 186 46.16 -9.99 -56.14
N LYS A 187 46.38 -9.21 -55.07
CA LYS A 187 47.35 -8.13 -55.06
C LYS A 187 48.78 -8.63 -55.31
N ALA A 188 49.19 -9.74 -54.69
CA ALA A 188 50.50 -10.34 -54.89
C ALA A 188 50.70 -10.89 -56.32
N MET A 189 49.68 -11.53 -56.89
CA MET A 189 49.70 -12.03 -58.27
C MET A 189 49.88 -10.87 -59.28
N ILE A 190 49.14 -9.77 -59.11
CA ILE A 190 49.28 -8.58 -59.95
C ILE A 190 50.69 -7.99 -59.84
N VAL A 191 51.25 -7.87 -58.63
CA VAL A 191 52.62 -7.36 -58.42
C VAL A 191 53.66 -8.28 -59.09
N ASN A 192 53.48 -9.60 -59.02
CA ASN A 192 54.35 -10.57 -59.68
C ASN A 192 54.22 -10.54 -61.22
N GLU A 193 53.02 -10.39 -61.77
CA GLU A 193 52.81 -10.18 -63.22
C GLU A 193 53.44 -8.86 -63.69
N MET A 194 53.30 -7.79 -62.91
CA MET A 194 53.95 -6.50 -63.19
C MET A 194 55.48 -6.59 -63.09
N ALA A 195 56.02 -7.43 -62.20
CA ALA A 195 57.46 -7.69 -62.09
C ALA A 195 57.98 -8.59 -63.23
N GLY A 196 57.18 -9.54 -63.72
CA GLY A 196 57.51 -10.44 -64.83
C GLY A 196 57.39 -9.81 -66.22
N SER A 197 56.52 -8.80 -66.38
CA SER A 197 56.24 -8.13 -67.66
C SER A 197 57.34 -7.21 -68.19
N LYS A 198 58.58 -7.29 -67.67
CA LYS A 198 59.76 -6.68 -68.32
C LYS A 198 60.33 -7.49 -69.48
N LYS A 199 59.82 -8.69 -69.78
CA LYS A 199 60.26 -9.47 -70.96
C LYS A 199 59.07 -10.15 -71.65
N GLN A 200 58.66 -9.55 -72.77
CA GLN A 200 57.80 -10.09 -73.86
C GLN A 200 56.40 -10.60 -73.50
N ALA A 201 55.35 -10.01 -74.10
CA ALA A 201 54.48 -10.68 -75.10
C ALA A 201 53.08 -10.03 -75.25
N GLN A 202 52.47 -10.33 -76.40
CA GLN A 202 51.26 -9.81 -77.04
C GLN A 202 49.91 -10.21 -76.40
N PRO A 203 48.78 -9.55 -76.75
CA PRO A 203 47.49 -9.81 -76.13
C PRO A 203 46.80 -11.03 -76.75
N SER A 204 46.66 -12.12 -75.99
CA SER A 204 45.72 -13.21 -76.30
C SER A 204 44.37 -12.95 -75.64
N SER A 205 43.27 -13.14 -76.38
CA SER A 205 41.92 -13.02 -75.83
C SER A 205 41.56 -14.26 -75.01
N TYR A 206 41.29 -14.05 -73.72
CA TYR A 206 40.79 -15.12 -72.85
C TYR A 206 39.25 -15.05 -72.79
N ARG A 207 38.60 -16.18 -73.07
CA ARG A 207 37.15 -16.38 -72.96
C ARG A 207 36.84 -17.12 -71.66
N TRP A 208 36.11 -16.49 -70.75
CA TRP A 208 35.68 -17.11 -69.50
C TRP A 208 34.54 -18.10 -69.75
N ASN A 209 34.75 -19.37 -69.40
CA ASN A 209 33.71 -20.39 -69.33
C ASN A 209 33.37 -20.59 -67.85
N TYR A 210 32.19 -20.12 -67.42
CA TYR A 210 31.67 -20.36 -66.07
C TYR A 210 30.95 -21.71 -66.03
N GLN A 211 31.44 -22.64 -65.21
CA GLN A 211 30.68 -23.80 -64.76
C GLN A 211 30.24 -23.58 -63.31
N PRO A 212 28.94 -23.72 -62.97
CA PRO A 212 28.48 -23.68 -61.59
C PRO A 212 28.99 -24.90 -60.81
N VAL A 213 29.59 -24.68 -59.65
CA VAL A 213 29.94 -25.75 -58.71
C VAL A 213 28.70 -26.08 -57.88
N PRO A 214 28.30 -27.36 -57.73
CA PRO A 214 27.14 -27.71 -56.91
C PRO A 214 27.50 -27.51 -55.44
N MET A 215 26.82 -26.59 -54.75
CA MET A 215 26.80 -26.55 -53.29
C MET A 215 26.02 -27.76 -52.78
N SER A 216 26.71 -28.72 -52.14
CA SER A 216 26.06 -29.81 -51.43
C SER A 216 25.39 -29.28 -50.16
N SER A 217 24.08 -29.08 -50.20
CA SER A 217 23.26 -28.81 -49.01
C SER A 217 23.10 -30.10 -48.21
N SER A 218 23.90 -30.25 -47.17
CA SER A 218 23.63 -31.20 -46.09
C SER A 218 23.82 -30.49 -44.76
N SER A 219 22.71 -29.97 -44.24
CA SER A 219 22.57 -29.63 -42.82
C SER A 219 21.08 -29.64 -42.52
N ASP A 220 20.62 -30.78 -42.02
CA ASP A 220 19.30 -30.99 -41.43
C ASP A 220 19.12 -30.17 -40.15
N ASN A 221 19.03 -28.85 -40.30
CA ASN A 221 18.60 -27.93 -39.25
C ASN A 221 17.48 -27.05 -39.78
N ALA A 222 16.42 -27.70 -40.28
CA ALA A 222 15.18 -27.02 -40.57
C ALA A 222 14.53 -26.61 -39.25
N MET A 223 14.28 -25.31 -39.11
CA MET A 223 13.49 -24.74 -38.03
C MET A 223 12.17 -25.50 -37.90
N PRO A 224 11.69 -25.83 -36.68
CA PRO A 224 10.39 -26.45 -36.53
C PRO A 224 9.33 -25.58 -37.21
N LYS A 225 8.55 -26.14 -38.13
CA LYS A 225 7.52 -25.44 -38.95
C LYS A 225 6.49 -24.63 -38.15
N GLN A 226 6.47 -24.81 -36.83
CA GLN A 226 5.70 -24.01 -35.88
C GLN A 226 6.31 -22.61 -35.68
N TYR A 227 7.62 -22.53 -35.42
CA TYR A 227 8.33 -21.26 -35.27
C TYR A 227 8.48 -20.51 -36.58
N GLU A 228 8.54 -21.23 -37.71
CA GLU A 228 8.54 -20.63 -39.05
C GLU A 228 7.24 -19.87 -39.34
N ARG A 229 6.10 -20.41 -38.87
CA ARG A 229 4.80 -19.75 -38.96
C ARG A 229 4.70 -18.56 -38.01
N GLU A 230 5.17 -18.68 -36.78
CA GLU A 230 5.18 -17.55 -35.83
C GLU A 230 6.10 -16.42 -36.30
N LEU A 231 7.29 -16.73 -36.83
CA LEU A 231 8.21 -15.75 -37.39
C LEU A 231 7.69 -15.15 -38.70
N TYR A 232 6.97 -15.91 -39.54
CA TYR A 232 6.29 -15.37 -40.72
C TYR A 232 5.19 -14.39 -40.33
N GLU A 233 4.40 -14.67 -39.29
CA GLU A 233 3.39 -13.74 -38.78
C GLU A 233 4.01 -12.50 -38.11
N ILE A 234 5.12 -12.65 -37.36
CA ILE A 234 5.87 -11.52 -36.78
C ILE A 234 6.57 -10.69 -37.87
N ALA A 235 7.12 -11.31 -38.92
CA ALA A 235 7.77 -10.60 -40.02
C ALA A 235 6.75 -9.93 -40.96
N LYS A 236 5.54 -10.49 -41.06
CA LYS A 236 4.40 -9.88 -41.75
C LYS A 236 3.78 -8.75 -40.94
N ALA A 237 3.91 -8.78 -39.62
CA ALA A 237 3.72 -7.61 -38.77
C ALA A 237 4.86 -6.61 -39.07
N LYS A 238 4.61 -5.73 -40.04
CA LYS A 238 5.44 -4.54 -40.27
C LYS A 238 5.80 -3.92 -38.92
N PRO A 239 7.05 -3.50 -38.68
CA PRO A 239 7.36 -2.67 -37.51
C PRO A 239 6.38 -1.51 -37.58
N ALA A 240 5.54 -1.38 -36.54
CA ALA A 240 4.43 -0.46 -36.56
C ALA A 240 4.98 0.95 -36.77
N THR A 241 4.95 1.43 -38.02
CA THR A 241 4.80 2.85 -38.29
C THR A 241 3.48 3.22 -37.67
N ILE A 242 3.57 3.73 -36.43
CA ILE A 242 2.54 4.49 -35.72
C ILE A 242 1.84 5.33 -36.78
N GLY A 243 0.56 5.02 -37.05
CA GLY A 243 -0.12 5.49 -38.25
C GLY A 243 0.09 6.98 -38.49
N LYS A 244 0.72 7.35 -39.60
CA LYS A 244 0.76 8.75 -40.05
C LYS A 244 -0.56 9.05 -40.74
N LYS A 245 -1.58 9.37 -39.95
CA LYS A 245 -2.78 10.02 -40.47
C LYS A 245 -2.50 11.53 -40.48
N THR A 246 -2.53 12.14 -41.67
CA THR A 246 -2.10 13.53 -41.89
C THR A 246 -2.96 14.56 -41.16
N ASP A 247 -4.18 14.18 -40.78
CA ASP A 247 -5.18 15.09 -40.22
C ASP A 247 -5.82 14.59 -38.92
N ALA A 248 -5.25 13.56 -38.28
CA ALA A 248 -5.83 13.00 -37.07
C ALA A 248 -5.96 14.04 -35.95
N LYS A 249 -7.17 14.15 -35.42
CA LYS A 249 -7.53 15.11 -34.36
C LYS A 249 -7.49 14.48 -32.98
N ASP A 250 -7.71 13.17 -32.87
CA ASP A 250 -7.65 12.45 -31.60
C ASP A 250 -7.31 10.97 -31.78
N CYS A 251 -7.23 10.23 -30.67
CA CYS A 251 -6.91 8.80 -30.67
C CYS A 251 -8.00 7.94 -31.32
N SER A 252 -9.27 8.38 -31.35
CA SER A 252 -10.36 7.59 -31.94
C SER A 252 -10.20 7.42 -33.45
N GLU A 253 -9.49 8.34 -34.10
CA GLU A 253 -9.17 8.27 -35.52
C GLU A 253 -8.19 7.14 -35.89
N PHE A 254 -7.58 6.51 -34.89
CA PHE A 254 -6.67 5.38 -35.01
C PHE A 254 -7.30 4.07 -34.52
N ASP A 255 -8.60 4.05 -34.22
CA ASP A 255 -9.30 2.85 -33.73
C ASP A 255 -9.36 1.76 -34.81
N GLY A 256 -8.98 0.54 -34.43
CA GLY A 256 -8.91 -0.59 -35.32
C GLY A 256 -8.42 -1.86 -34.62
N PRO A 257 -8.51 -3.02 -35.29
CA PRO A 257 -8.13 -4.32 -34.72
C PRO A 257 -6.63 -4.42 -34.40
N ASN A 258 -5.80 -3.56 -34.98
CA ASN A 258 -4.34 -3.55 -34.81
C ASN A 258 -3.83 -2.28 -34.11
N SER A 259 -4.71 -1.55 -33.41
CA SER A 259 -4.33 -0.34 -32.68
C SER A 259 -3.51 -0.71 -31.44
N LEU A 260 -2.40 0.00 -31.22
CA LEU A 260 -1.46 -0.28 -30.15
C LEU A 260 -1.38 0.90 -29.19
N ASP A 261 -1.39 0.64 -27.90
CA ASP A 261 -1.18 1.68 -26.90
C ASP A 261 0.20 2.31 -27.08
N GLY A 262 0.28 3.64 -27.06
CA GLY A 262 1.56 4.28 -27.34
C GLY A 262 1.47 5.77 -27.59
N LYS A 263 2.56 6.33 -28.10
CA LYS A 263 2.63 7.75 -28.49
C LYS A 263 2.09 7.93 -29.89
N TYR A 264 1.23 8.91 -30.08
CA TYR A 264 0.67 9.27 -31.38
C TYR A 264 0.78 10.77 -31.61
N GLU A 265 0.95 11.15 -32.88
CA GLU A 265 1.04 12.53 -33.31
C GLU A 265 -0.31 12.98 -33.89
N MET A 266 -0.94 13.95 -33.24
CA MET A 266 -2.23 14.53 -33.65
C MET A 266 -1.96 15.66 -34.66
N ASN A 267 -1.76 15.29 -35.93
CA ASN A 267 -1.41 16.25 -36.97
C ASN A 267 -2.53 17.26 -37.29
N GLY A 268 -3.78 16.94 -36.96
CA GLY A 268 -4.93 17.85 -37.05
C GLY A 268 -4.97 18.92 -35.95
N ILE A 269 -4.09 18.83 -34.94
CA ILE A 269 -3.98 19.79 -33.83
C ILE A 269 -2.56 20.35 -33.78
N ARG A 270 -2.44 21.62 -34.16
CA ARG A 270 -1.15 22.34 -34.20
C ARG A 270 -1.04 23.37 -33.09
N ASP A 271 0.19 23.57 -32.61
CA ASP A 271 0.52 24.68 -31.73
C ASP A 271 0.61 26.02 -32.46
N VAL A 272 0.78 27.12 -31.71
CA VAL A 272 0.97 28.46 -32.28
C VAL A 272 2.20 28.58 -33.18
N ARG A 273 3.13 27.61 -33.12
CA ARG A 273 4.34 27.49 -33.95
C ARG A 273 4.16 26.46 -35.07
N GLY A 274 2.96 25.92 -35.28
CA GLY A 274 2.65 24.93 -36.30
C GLY A 274 3.06 23.49 -35.98
N LYS A 275 3.59 23.21 -34.78
CA LYS A 275 4.02 21.87 -34.34
C LYS A 275 2.81 21.01 -33.96
N SER A 276 2.78 19.77 -34.43
CA SER A 276 1.73 18.80 -34.08
C SER A 276 1.78 18.43 -32.60
N LEU A 277 0.62 18.15 -32.01
CA LEU A 277 0.50 17.69 -30.63
C LEU A 277 0.80 16.20 -30.52
N THR A 278 1.75 15.80 -29.67
CA THR A 278 1.99 14.37 -29.35
C THR A 278 1.24 14.00 -28.07
N VAL A 279 0.47 12.91 -28.12
CA VAL A 279 -0.31 12.39 -27.00
C VAL A 279 -0.03 10.90 -26.77
N ARG A 280 -0.47 10.37 -25.63
CA ARG A 280 -0.54 8.93 -25.42
C ARG A 280 -1.95 8.45 -25.72
N CYS A 281 -2.07 7.49 -26.63
CA CYS A 281 -3.31 6.79 -26.92
C CYS A 281 -3.36 5.46 -26.18
N GLU A 282 -4.53 5.14 -25.63
CA GLU A 282 -4.87 3.81 -25.14
C GLU A 282 -6.16 3.33 -25.80
N PHE A 283 -6.12 2.13 -26.36
CA PHE A 283 -7.23 1.56 -27.13
C PHE A 283 -7.92 0.49 -26.27
N THR A 284 -9.05 0.86 -25.68
CA THR A 284 -9.82 -0.06 -24.84
C THR A 284 -11.23 -0.21 -25.37
N LYS A 285 -11.71 -1.46 -25.45
CA LYS A 285 -13.08 -1.80 -25.91
C LYS A 285 -13.43 -1.17 -27.26
N GLY A 286 -12.46 -1.10 -28.18
CA GLY A 286 -12.64 -0.53 -29.52
C GLY A 286 -12.78 0.99 -29.55
N LYS A 287 -12.34 1.70 -28.51
CA LYS A 287 -12.30 3.17 -28.44
C LYS A 287 -10.90 3.67 -28.11
N GLY A 288 -10.48 4.72 -28.80
CA GLY A 288 -9.19 5.37 -28.62
C GLY A 288 -9.29 6.52 -27.64
N TRP A 289 -8.59 6.39 -26.50
CA TRP A 289 -8.57 7.39 -25.45
C TRP A 289 -7.27 8.17 -25.46
N ILE A 290 -7.38 9.49 -25.39
CA ILE A 290 -6.25 10.36 -25.09
C ILE A 290 -6.05 10.39 -23.58
N ILE A 291 -4.87 9.98 -23.12
CA ILE A 291 -4.52 10.06 -21.71
C ILE A 291 -4.06 11.50 -21.41
N ILE A 292 -4.91 12.27 -20.72
CA ILE A 292 -4.59 13.65 -20.30
C ILE A 292 -3.85 13.70 -18.94
N GLN A 293 -4.07 12.71 -18.09
CA GLN A 293 -3.45 12.57 -16.78
C GLN A 293 -3.37 11.09 -16.41
N ARG A 294 -2.27 10.67 -15.79
CA ARG A 294 -2.13 9.32 -15.24
C ARG A 294 -1.31 9.33 -13.94
N ARG A 295 -1.83 8.66 -12.90
CA ARG A 295 -1.13 8.34 -11.65
C ARG A 295 -1.08 6.83 -11.48
N VAL A 296 0.07 6.30 -11.09
CA VAL A 296 0.27 4.84 -10.92
C VAL A 296 1.13 4.55 -9.70
N ASP A 297 2.34 5.09 -9.66
CA ASP A 297 3.38 4.68 -8.70
C ASP A 297 3.98 5.84 -7.90
N GLY A 298 3.54 7.08 -8.14
CA GLY A 298 3.99 8.27 -7.42
C GLY A 298 5.41 8.72 -7.77
N LYS A 299 6.05 8.16 -8.81
CA LYS A 299 7.43 8.55 -9.19
C LYS A 299 7.54 9.93 -9.81
N THR A 300 6.45 10.46 -10.37
CA THR A 300 6.44 11.80 -10.94
C THR A 300 5.95 12.81 -9.92
N ASN A 301 6.72 13.87 -9.68
CA ASN A 301 6.29 14.97 -8.83
C ASN A 301 5.16 15.77 -9.51
N PHE A 302 3.99 15.88 -8.87
CA PHE A 302 2.84 16.70 -9.32
C PHE A 302 2.73 18.04 -8.57
N THR A 303 3.55 18.27 -7.54
CA THR A 303 3.66 19.57 -6.86
C THR A 303 4.60 20.46 -7.67
N ARG A 304 4.03 21.17 -8.65
CA ARG A 304 4.77 21.97 -9.65
C ARG A 304 4.15 23.35 -9.84
N GLY A 305 4.91 24.25 -10.46
CA GLY A 305 4.47 25.60 -10.76
C GLY A 305 3.53 25.68 -11.98
N TRP A 306 2.96 26.85 -12.21
CA TRP A 306 2.01 27.10 -13.30
C TRP A 306 2.57 26.74 -14.68
N ASN A 307 3.83 27.10 -14.96
CA ASN A 307 4.45 26.86 -16.27
C ASN A 307 4.56 25.36 -16.59
N ASP A 308 4.82 24.52 -15.60
CA ASP A 308 4.83 23.06 -15.76
C ASP A 308 3.43 22.53 -16.06
N TYR A 309 2.41 23.00 -15.35
CA TYR A 309 1.02 22.60 -15.62
C TYR A 309 0.52 23.10 -16.98
N LYS A 310 0.99 24.27 -17.42
CA LYS A 310 0.68 24.79 -18.75
C LYS A 310 1.28 23.92 -19.86
N SER A 311 2.56 23.57 -19.73
CA SER A 311 3.33 22.86 -20.76
C SER A 311 3.19 21.33 -20.73
N GLY A 312 2.89 20.75 -19.57
CA GLY A 312 2.85 19.31 -19.36
C GLY A 312 4.15 18.75 -18.78
N PHE A 313 4.06 17.58 -18.12
CA PHE A 313 5.21 16.88 -17.53
C PHE A 313 4.95 15.37 -17.41
N GLY A 314 6.02 14.59 -17.19
CA GLY A 314 5.96 13.12 -17.10
C GLY A 314 6.30 12.42 -18.41
N THR A 315 5.86 11.17 -18.59
CA THR A 315 6.25 10.35 -19.74
C THR A 315 5.06 9.75 -20.51
N LEU A 316 4.99 10.07 -21.81
CA LEU A 316 3.99 9.51 -22.73
C LEU A 316 4.24 8.01 -23.05
N SER A 317 5.38 7.43 -22.64
CA SER A 317 5.72 6.01 -22.93
C SER A 317 4.99 4.99 -22.04
N GLY A 318 4.10 5.43 -21.13
CA GLY A 318 3.32 4.51 -20.28
C GLY A 318 3.56 4.66 -18.77
N GLY A 319 4.10 5.79 -18.32
CA GLY A 319 4.24 6.12 -16.90
C GLY A 319 3.25 7.19 -16.44
N GLU A 320 3.57 7.85 -15.33
CA GLU A 320 2.78 9.00 -14.85
C GLU A 320 3.00 10.23 -15.74
N LEU A 321 1.92 10.97 -15.99
CA LEU A 321 1.97 12.17 -16.83
C LEU A 321 0.85 13.16 -16.52
N TRP A 322 1.11 14.40 -16.87
CA TRP A 322 0.14 15.48 -17.07
C TRP A 322 0.36 16.04 -18.47
N LEU A 323 -0.65 15.99 -19.34
CA LEU A 323 -0.50 16.33 -20.75
C LEU A 323 -0.20 17.83 -21.00
N GLY A 324 -0.62 18.70 -20.07
CA GLY A 324 -0.46 20.14 -20.18
C GLY A 324 -1.77 20.85 -20.53
N LEU A 325 -2.05 21.97 -19.85
CA LEU A 325 -3.29 22.74 -20.05
C LEU A 325 -3.42 23.28 -21.47
N GLU A 326 -2.32 23.68 -22.11
CA GLU A 326 -2.36 24.19 -23.48
C GLU A 326 -2.74 23.10 -24.49
N ALA A 327 -2.28 21.86 -24.26
CA ALA A 327 -2.68 20.70 -25.06
C ALA A 327 -4.15 20.32 -24.82
N ILE A 328 -4.58 20.26 -23.56
CA ILE A 328 -5.98 19.93 -23.19
C ILE A 328 -6.95 20.98 -23.75
N TYR A 329 -6.60 22.27 -23.68
CA TYR A 329 -7.39 23.35 -24.27
C TYR A 329 -7.56 23.16 -25.77
N ARG A 330 -6.48 22.88 -26.51
CA ARG A 330 -6.55 22.67 -27.96
C ARG A 330 -7.39 21.47 -28.35
N LEU A 331 -7.32 20.38 -27.58
CA LEU A 331 -8.15 19.20 -27.77
C LEU A 331 -9.64 19.50 -27.57
N THR A 332 -9.97 20.18 -26.48
CA THR A 332 -11.37 20.38 -26.05
C THR A 332 -12.06 21.60 -26.67
N MET A 333 -11.31 22.48 -27.35
CA MET A 333 -11.86 23.68 -28.00
C MET A 333 -12.66 23.37 -29.27
N LYS A 334 -12.21 22.43 -30.10
CA LYS A 334 -12.76 22.22 -31.46
C LYS A 334 -13.81 21.11 -31.56
N THR A 335 -13.73 20.10 -30.71
CA THR A 335 -14.57 18.90 -30.80
C THR A 335 -15.21 18.63 -29.44
N PRO A 336 -16.52 18.32 -29.37
CA PRO A 336 -17.12 17.80 -28.14
C PRO A 336 -16.40 16.52 -27.70
N MET A 337 -15.95 16.48 -26.44
CA MET A 337 -15.22 15.33 -25.91
C MET A 337 -15.92 14.74 -24.69
N LEU A 338 -15.74 13.44 -24.51
CA LEU A 338 -16.10 12.71 -23.30
C LEU A 338 -14.87 12.66 -22.39
N LEU A 339 -15.06 12.90 -21.09
CA LEU A 339 -14.01 12.70 -20.09
C LEU A 339 -14.39 11.51 -19.21
N GLU A 340 -13.54 10.48 -19.21
CA GLU A 340 -13.64 9.36 -18.29
C GLU A 340 -12.51 9.46 -17.26
N ILE A 341 -12.88 9.44 -15.98
CA ILE A 341 -11.95 9.38 -14.86
C ILE A 341 -12.08 7.99 -14.24
N ILE A 342 -11.00 7.22 -14.32
CA ILE A 342 -10.89 5.90 -13.72
C ILE A 342 -9.95 6.01 -12.52
N MET A 343 -10.46 5.69 -11.34
CA MET A 343 -9.69 5.66 -10.10
C MET A 343 -9.72 4.26 -9.53
N GLN A 344 -8.59 3.80 -9.02
CA GLN A 344 -8.54 2.56 -8.24
C GLN A 344 -8.21 2.93 -6.81
N ASP A 345 -9.03 2.47 -5.86
CA ASP A 345 -8.71 2.62 -4.45
C ASP A 345 -7.58 1.67 -4.05
N THR A 346 -7.07 1.84 -2.83
CA THR A 346 -6.01 0.99 -2.32
C THR A 346 -6.46 -0.48 -2.16
N ASP A 347 -7.77 -0.80 -2.16
CA ASP A 347 -8.33 -2.16 -2.08
C ASP A 347 -8.38 -2.85 -3.46
N GLY A 348 -8.03 -2.13 -4.52
CA GLY A 348 -8.11 -2.59 -5.90
C GLY A 348 -9.49 -2.37 -6.53
N ARG A 349 -10.43 -1.73 -5.84
CA ARG A 349 -11.76 -1.42 -6.40
C ARG A 349 -11.64 -0.24 -7.36
N THR A 350 -12.20 -0.42 -8.55
CA THR A 350 -12.20 0.60 -9.59
C THR A 350 -13.50 1.38 -9.58
N TYR A 351 -13.37 2.71 -9.61
CA TYR A 351 -14.46 3.67 -9.70
C TYR A 351 -14.31 4.46 -10.99
N THR A 352 -15.42 4.66 -11.69
CA THR A 352 -15.45 5.37 -12.97
C THR A 352 -16.43 6.53 -12.90
N ALA A 353 -15.99 7.72 -13.31
CA ALA A 353 -16.83 8.88 -13.51
C ALA A 353 -16.75 9.32 -14.97
N LEU A 354 -17.90 9.41 -15.65
CA LEU A 354 -18.00 9.80 -17.05
C LEU A 354 -18.73 11.15 -17.16
N TYR A 355 -18.06 12.12 -17.78
CA TYR A 355 -18.59 13.45 -18.06
C TYR A 355 -18.76 13.63 -19.55
N LYS A 356 -19.92 14.13 -19.96
CA LYS A 356 -20.23 14.44 -21.36
C LYS A 356 -20.46 15.94 -21.49
N LYS A 357 -19.84 16.56 -22.49
CA LYS A 357 -20.02 17.98 -22.81
C LYS A 357 -21.29 18.21 -23.62
#